data_AF-A0A0K1F5A4-F1
#
_entry.id   AF-A0A0K1F5A4-F1
#
_cell.length_a   1.000
_cell.length_b   1.000
_cell.length_c   1.000
_cell.angle_alpha   90.00
_cell.angle_beta   90.00
_cell.angle_gamma   90.00
#
_symmetry.space_group_name_H-M   'P 1'
#
loop_
_entity.id
_entity.type
_entity.pdbx_description
1 polymer ?
#
loop_
_entity_poly.entity_id
_entity_poly.type
_entity_poly.pdbx_seq_one_letter_code
_entity_poly.pdbx_strand_id
1 'polypeptide(L)'
;MKQNQYSHRNNEIAREKLANILLFELSDPDLTLVTLTGVEVSVDRSVMRAYVSCERDRYETVSAALERAKGRIRSLLGHALGWRVTPELSFQIDTSADEAERIQVALENVPSTLAVEKDEEGYPIAPPSRAEGGQKEEKER
;
A
#
# COMPACT_ATOMS: atom_id res chain seq x y z
N MET A 1 -16.04 -4.17 5.63
CA MET A 1 -17.42 -3.74 5.33
C MET A 1 -17.83 -4.36 4.00
N LYS A 2 -19.02 -4.97 3.87
CA LYS A 2 -19.45 -5.55 2.57
C LYS A 2 -19.81 -4.40 1.61
N GLN A 3 -19.01 -4.19 0.57
CA GLN A 3 -19.29 -3.22 -0.49
C GLN A 3 -20.44 -3.75 -1.37
N ASN A 4 -21.45 -2.91 -1.59
CA ASN A 4 -22.52 -3.14 -2.56
C ASN A 4 -22.32 -2.21 -3.77
N GLN A 5 -22.99 -2.46 -4.90
CA GLN A 5 -22.78 -1.69 -6.16
C GLN A 5 -22.93 -0.15 -5.97
N TYR A 6 -23.82 0.30 -5.08
CA TYR A 6 -23.99 1.72 -4.72
C TYR A 6 -22.81 2.34 -3.97
N SER A 7 -22.06 1.54 -3.20
CA SER A 7 -20.87 1.99 -2.47
C SER A 7 -19.76 2.40 -3.42
N HIS A 8 -19.58 1.68 -4.54
CA HIS A 8 -18.53 1.97 -5.52
C HIS A 8 -18.68 3.36 -6.13
N ARG A 9 -19.90 3.76 -6.52
CA ARG A 9 -20.12 5.09 -7.11
C ARG A 9 -19.83 6.21 -6.13
N ASN A 10 -20.24 6.06 -4.86
CA ASN A 10 -19.95 7.05 -3.82
C ASN A 10 -18.45 7.13 -3.54
N ASN A 11 -17.76 5.99 -3.50
CA ASN A 11 -16.32 5.93 -3.30
C ASN A 11 -15.59 6.66 -4.43
N GLU A 12 -15.99 6.44 -5.69
CA GLU A 12 -15.31 7.06 -6.83
C GLU A 12 -15.51 8.58 -6.87
N ILE A 13 -16.74 9.06 -6.64
CA ILE A 13 -17.01 10.51 -6.55
C ILE A 13 -16.21 11.12 -5.40
N ALA A 14 -16.19 10.47 -4.23
CA ALA A 14 -15.45 10.95 -3.07
C ALA A 14 -13.94 10.94 -3.30
N ARG A 15 -13.41 9.92 -3.96
CA ARG A 15 -12.01 9.81 -4.36
C ARG A 15 -11.62 10.92 -5.32
N GLU A 16 -12.41 11.18 -6.36
CA GLU A 16 -12.15 12.24 -7.32
C GLU A 16 -12.10 13.62 -6.64
N LYS A 17 -13.08 13.93 -5.78
CA LYS A 17 -13.11 15.22 -5.08
C LYS A 17 -11.98 15.36 -4.08
N LEU A 18 -11.70 14.31 -3.29
CA LEU A 18 -10.59 14.34 -2.34
C LEU A 18 -9.24 14.48 -3.06
N ALA A 19 -9.02 13.75 -4.16
CA ALA A 19 -7.80 13.85 -4.95
C ALA A 19 -7.57 15.28 -5.46
N ASN A 20 -8.61 15.92 -6.01
CA ASN A 20 -8.52 17.31 -6.46
C ASN A 20 -8.17 18.27 -5.31
N ILE A 21 -8.78 18.09 -4.13
CA ILE A 21 -8.50 18.92 -2.95
C ILE A 21 -7.04 18.74 -2.49
N LEU A 22 -6.56 17.50 -2.42
CA LEU A 22 -5.18 17.20 -2.03
C LEU A 22 -4.17 17.80 -3.02
N LEU A 23 -4.48 17.79 -4.32
CA LEU A 23 -3.56 18.24 -5.36
C LEU A 23 -3.52 19.76 -5.55
N PHE A 24 -4.66 20.44 -5.44
CA PHE A 24 -4.77 21.86 -5.84
C PHE A 24 -5.06 22.83 -4.69
N GLU A 25 -5.71 22.36 -3.61
CA GLU A 25 -6.23 23.25 -2.56
C GLU A 25 -5.37 23.25 -1.29
N LEU A 26 -4.42 22.31 -1.19
CA LEU A 26 -3.49 22.16 -0.07
C LEU A 26 -2.10 22.66 -0.45
N SER A 27 -1.53 23.50 0.41
CA SER A 27 -0.20 24.09 0.23
C SER A 27 0.76 23.68 1.36
N ASP A 28 0.56 22.51 1.97
CA ASP A 28 1.39 22.03 3.07
C ASP A 28 2.64 21.32 2.53
N PRO A 29 3.87 21.80 2.84
CA PRO A 29 5.11 21.17 2.41
C PRO A 29 5.22 19.70 2.86
N ASP A 30 4.68 19.37 4.04
CA ASP A 30 4.73 18.00 4.59
C ASP A 30 3.89 17.02 3.76
N LEU A 31 2.91 17.52 3.00
CA LEU A 31 2.05 16.73 2.12
C LEU A 31 2.56 16.65 0.67
N THR A 32 3.76 17.18 0.40
CA THR A 32 4.40 17.07 -0.92
C THR A 32 4.66 15.61 -1.27
N LEU A 33 4.32 15.20 -2.51
CA LEU A 33 4.45 13.83 -3.04
C LEU A 33 3.55 12.77 -2.35
N VAL A 34 2.50 13.19 -1.65
CA VAL A 34 1.49 12.26 -1.13
C VAL A 34 0.50 11.88 -2.23
N THR A 35 0.25 10.59 -2.40
CA THR A 35 -0.70 10.06 -3.41
C THR A 35 -1.89 9.41 -2.73
N LEU A 36 -3.10 9.72 -3.19
CA LEU A 36 -4.33 9.05 -2.73
C LEU A 36 -4.50 7.72 -3.48
N THR A 37 -4.35 6.59 -2.78
CA THR A 37 -4.46 5.24 -3.39
C THR A 37 -5.89 4.74 -3.41
N GLY A 38 -6.69 5.10 -2.41
CA GLY A 38 -8.06 4.61 -2.31
C GLY A 38 -8.92 5.40 -1.34
N VAL A 39 -10.23 5.24 -1.48
CA VAL A 39 -11.22 5.79 -0.57
C VAL A 39 -12.33 4.78 -0.33
N GLU A 40 -12.73 4.64 0.92
CA GLU A 40 -13.90 3.88 1.34
C GLU A 40 -14.85 4.77 2.11
N VAL A 41 -16.06 4.94 1.59
CA VAL A 41 -17.15 5.67 2.24
C VAL A 41 -18.09 4.65 2.86
N SER A 42 -18.49 4.88 4.11
CA SER A 42 -19.49 4.06 4.78
C SER A 42 -20.84 4.14 4.07
N VAL A 43 -21.69 3.12 4.23
CA VAL A 43 -22.98 3.01 3.52
C VAL A 43 -23.91 4.20 3.83
N ASP A 44 -23.86 4.67 5.07
CA ASP A 44 -24.58 5.84 5.59
C ASP A 44 -23.85 7.17 5.33
N ARG A 45 -22.67 7.16 4.70
CA ARG A 45 -21.81 8.32 4.41
C ARG A 45 -21.41 9.12 5.66
N SER A 46 -21.47 8.51 6.84
CA SER A 46 -21.04 9.14 8.09
C SER A 46 -19.52 9.18 8.23
N VAL A 47 -18.82 8.19 7.66
CA VAL A 47 -17.37 8.05 7.76
C VAL A 47 -16.76 7.78 6.39
N MET A 48 -15.60 8.36 6.13
CA MET A 48 -14.81 8.17 4.93
C MET A 48 -13.35 7.88 5.31
N ARG A 49 -12.86 6.71 4.92
CA ARG A 49 -11.47 6.30 5.09
C ARG A 49 -10.71 6.57 3.80
N ALA A 50 -9.63 7.33 3.88
CA ALA A 50 -8.77 7.67 2.77
C ALA A 50 -7.41 7.00 2.97
N TYR A 51 -6.98 6.23 1.98
CA TYR A 51 -5.70 5.55 1.95
C TYR A 51 -4.72 6.38 1.13
N VAL A 52 -3.56 6.68 1.72
CA VAL A 52 -2.54 7.55 1.14
C VAL A 52 -1.19 6.85 1.12
N SER A 53 -0.48 6.93 0.00
CA SER A 53 0.89 6.44 -0.12
C SER A 53 1.87 7.60 -0.11
N CYS A 54 3.01 7.40 0.54
CA CYS A 54 4.14 8.33 0.62
C CYS A 54 5.42 7.54 0.93
N GLU A 55 6.56 8.22 0.99
CA GLU A 55 7.84 7.62 1.36
C GLU A 55 7.84 7.13 2.81
N ARG A 56 8.50 5.99 3.06
CA ARG A 56 8.50 5.27 4.34
C ARG A 56 8.99 6.10 5.52
N ASP A 57 10.03 6.90 5.32
CA ASP A 57 10.60 7.78 6.33
C ASP A 57 9.68 8.96 6.71
N ARG A 58 8.66 9.23 5.89
CA ARG A 58 7.74 10.35 6.05
C ARG A 58 6.38 9.97 6.62
N TYR A 59 6.13 8.70 6.92
CA TYR A 59 4.81 8.23 7.37
C TYR A 59 4.27 9.01 8.57
N GLU A 60 5.09 9.22 9.59
CA GLU A 60 4.66 9.95 10.80
C GLU A 60 4.38 11.43 10.48
N THR A 61 5.29 12.09 9.78
CA THR A 61 5.16 13.49 9.36
C THR A 61 3.90 13.71 8.51
N VAL A 62 3.68 12.86 7.50
CA VAL A 62 2.51 12.92 6.61
C VAL A 62 1.22 12.65 7.39
N SER A 63 1.20 11.64 8.26
CA SER A 63 0.01 11.36 9.07
C SER A 63 -0.36 12.51 10.00
N ALA A 64 0.63 13.13 10.65
CA ALA A 64 0.42 14.31 11.49
C ALA A 64 -0.04 15.52 10.67
N ALA A 65 0.51 15.72 9.48
CA ALA A 65 0.11 16.79 8.57
C ALA A 65 -1.33 16.62 8.06
N LEU A 66 -1.73 15.39 7.70
CA LEU A 66 -3.10 15.08 7.30
C LEU A 66 -4.09 15.32 8.44
N GLU A 67 -3.76 14.94 9.67
CA GLU A 67 -4.62 15.21 10.83
C GLU A 67 -4.73 16.71 11.14
N ARG A 68 -3.65 17.49 11.00
CA ARG A 68 -3.72 18.97 11.06
C ARG A 68 -4.61 19.56 9.96
N ALA A 69 -4.46 19.07 8.74
CA ALA A 69 -5.19 19.56 7.57
C ALA A 69 -6.66 19.08 7.51
N LYS A 70 -7.01 18.04 8.28
CA LYS A 70 -8.32 17.37 8.29
C LYS A 70 -9.51 18.30 8.35
N GLY A 71 -9.46 19.33 9.19
CA GLY A 71 -10.53 20.33 9.30
C GLY A 71 -10.76 21.09 7.99
N ARG A 72 -9.68 21.56 7.37
CA ARG A 72 -9.73 22.29 6.09
C ARG A 72 -10.16 21.38 4.95
N ILE A 73 -9.60 20.17 4.87
CA ILE A 73 -9.98 19.17 3.86
C ILE A 73 -11.48 18.86 3.97
N ARG A 74 -11.99 18.64 5.20
CA ARG A 74 -13.41 18.35 5.41
C ARG A 74 -14.31 19.49 4.95
N SER A 75 -13.95 20.74 5.25
CA SER A 75 -14.71 21.90 4.79
C SER A 75 -14.77 21.96 3.26
N LEU A 76 -13.62 21.85 2.58
CA LEU A 76 -13.56 21.85 1.11
C LEU A 76 -14.37 20.70 0.50
N LEU A 77 -14.26 19.51 1.10
CA LEU A 77 -14.98 18.32 0.64
C LEU A 77 -16.50 18.48 0.78
N GLY A 78 -16.96 19.12 1.84
CA GLY A 78 -18.39 19.44 2.03
C GLY A 78 -18.95 20.33 0.92
N HIS A 79 -18.15 21.30 0.44
CA HIS A 79 -18.54 22.17 -0.68
C HIS A 79 -18.52 21.43 -2.02
N ALA A 80 -17.58 20.49 -2.19
CA ALA A 80 -17.41 19.74 -3.43
C ALA A 80 -18.39 18.58 -3.61
N LEU A 81 -18.80 17.91 -2.53
CA LEU A 81 -19.65 16.70 -2.60
C LEU A 81 -21.16 17.00 -2.67
N GLY A 82 -21.61 18.11 -2.10
CA GLY A 82 -23.05 18.45 -2.04
C GLY A 82 -23.90 17.45 -1.23
N TRP A 83 -23.29 16.66 -0.35
CA TRP A 83 -24.02 15.74 0.53
C TRP A 83 -24.61 16.47 1.73
N ARG A 84 -25.74 15.96 2.25
CA ARG A 84 -26.41 16.53 3.43
C ARG A 84 -25.49 16.56 4.65
N VAL A 85 -24.67 15.52 4.81
CA VAL A 85 -23.68 15.39 5.88
C VAL A 85 -22.34 15.15 5.23
N THR A 86 -21.34 15.92 5.63
CA THR A 86 -19.95 15.67 5.23
C THR A 86 -19.39 14.56 6.11
N PRO A 87 -18.83 13.48 5.53
CA PRO A 87 -18.30 12.37 6.31
C PRO A 87 -17.15 12.81 7.22
N GLU A 88 -17.02 12.13 8.35
CA GLU A 88 -15.79 12.21 9.14
C GLU A 88 -14.65 11.53 8.39
N LEU A 89 -13.53 12.25 8.22
CA LEU A 89 -12.37 11.76 7.50
C LEU A 89 -11.47 10.95 8.43
N SER A 90 -10.96 9.82 7.95
CA SER A 90 -9.90 9.06 8.60
C SER A 90 -8.82 8.76 7.56
N PHE A 91 -7.60 9.18 7.83
CA PHE A 91 -6.47 8.95 6.94
C PHE A 91 -5.67 7.73 7.40
N GLN A 92 -5.24 6.91 6.45
CA GLN A 92 -4.41 5.73 6.69
C GLN A 92 -3.29 5.68 5.67
N ILE A 93 -2.07 5.44 6.13
CA ILE A 93 -0.94 5.19 5.24
C ILE A 93 -1.15 3.82 4.58
N ASP A 94 -1.07 3.80 3.26
CA ASP A 94 -1.11 2.59 2.46
C ASP A 94 0.31 2.02 2.32
N THR A 95 0.57 0.95 3.06
CA THR A 95 1.84 0.20 3.03
C THR A 95 1.81 -0.94 2.02
N SER A 96 0.75 -1.09 1.21
CA SER A 96 0.60 -2.24 0.31
C SER A 96 1.67 -2.26 -0.78
N ALA A 97 2.12 -1.08 -1.23
CA ALA A 97 3.21 -0.95 -2.20
C ALA A 97 4.54 -1.46 -1.63
N ASP A 98 4.87 -1.05 -0.40
CA ASP A 98 6.04 -1.55 0.32
C ASP A 98 6.01 -3.07 0.52
N GLU A 99 4.85 -3.63 0.89
CA GLU A 99 4.72 -5.08 1.05
C GLU A 99 4.89 -5.80 -0.29
N ALA A 100 4.35 -5.24 -1.38
CA ALA A 100 4.54 -5.81 -2.71
C ALA A 100 6.02 -5.82 -3.11
N GLU A 101 6.77 -4.74 -2.84
CA GLU A 101 8.22 -4.69 -3.08
C GLU A 101 8.96 -5.75 -2.25
N ARG A 102 8.63 -5.89 -0.95
CA ARG A 102 9.23 -6.94 -0.10
C ARG A 102 8.96 -8.34 -0.61
N ILE A 103 7.74 -8.61 -1.07
CA ILE A 103 7.36 -9.89 -1.67
C ILE A 103 8.15 -10.11 -2.96
N GLN A 104 8.25 -9.11 -3.83
CA GLN A 104 9.00 -9.20 -5.09
C GLN A 104 10.49 -9.55 -4.83
N VAL A 105 11.13 -8.87 -3.88
CA VAL A 105 12.51 -9.17 -3.48
C VAL A 105 12.65 -10.59 -2.93
N ALA A 106 11.69 -11.05 -2.12
CA ALA A 106 11.68 -12.42 -1.61
C ALA A 106 11.49 -13.45 -2.74
N LEU A 107 10.68 -13.13 -3.75
CA LEU A 107 10.44 -13.95 -4.93
C LEU A 107 11.63 -13.96 -5.91
N GLU A 108 12.49 -12.95 -5.94
CA GLU A 108 13.73 -12.98 -6.74
C GLU A 108 14.80 -13.86 -6.07
N ASN A 109 14.83 -13.87 -4.75
CA ASN A 109 15.73 -14.71 -3.95
C ASN A 109 15.18 -16.13 -3.77
N VAL A 110 14.69 -16.77 -4.84
CA VAL A 110 14.21 -18.16 -4.77
C VAL A 110 15.42 -19.07 -4.47
N PRO A 111 15.40 -19.82 -3.36
CA PRO A 111 16.40 -20.86 -3.13
C PRO A 111 16.35 -21.87 -4.28
N SER A 112 17.51 -22.30 -4.78
CA SER A 112 17.61 -23.31 -5.86
C SER A 112 16.87 -24.62 -5.54
N THR A 113 16.59 -24.89 -4.27
CA THR A 113 15.81 -26.04 -3.78
C THR A 113 14.32 -25.99 -4.18
N LEU A 114 13.74 -24.81 -4.45
CA LEU A 114 12.34 -24.68 -4.88
C LEU A 114 12.13 -24.96 -6.38
N ALA A 115 13.19 -24.86 -7.20
CA ALA A 115 13.14 -25.14 -8.63
C ALA A 115 13.30 -26.64 -8.97
N VAL A 116 13.52 -27.48 -7.96
CA VAL A 116 13.63 -28.93 -8.16
C VAL A 116 12.23 -29.49 -8.34
N GLU A 117 11.98 -30.10 -9.50
CA GLU A 117 10.73 -30.83 -9.72
C GLU A 117 10.54 -31.85 -8.59
N LYS A 118 9.28 -32.08 -8.19
CA LYS A 118 8.92 -32.99 -7.10
C LYS A 118 8.07 -34.13 -7.63
N ASP A 119 8.27 -35.34 -7.11
CA ASP A 119 7.44 -36.50 -7.43
C ASP A 119 6.05 -36.41 -6.76
N GLU A 120 5.19 -37.42 -7.00
CA GLU A 120 3.82 -37.49 -6.45
C GLU A 120 3.79 -37.55 -4.91
N GLU A 121 4.90 -37.95 -4.27
CA GLU A 121 5.08 -37.96 -2.81
C GLU A 121 5.75 -36.67 -2.27
N GLY A 122 6.17 -35.75 -3.14
CA GLY A 122 6.75 -34.45 -2.78
C GLY A 122 8.28 -34.44 -2.61
N TYR A 123 8.99 -35.50 -3.02
CA TYR A 123 10.46 -35.58 -2.99
C TYR A 123 11.09 -35.00 -4.26
N PRO A 124 12.26 -34.35 -4.16
CA PRO A 124 12.97 -33.81 -5.32
C PRO A 124 13.39 -34.92 -6.30
N ILE A 125 13.00 -34.80 -7.58
CA ILE A 125 13.23 -35.83 -8.63
C ILE A 125 14.69 -35.84 -9.12
N ALA A 126 15.46 -34.78 -8.86
CA ALA A 126 16.90 -34.72 -9.14
C ALA A 126 17.70 -34.78 -7.82
N PRO A 127 18.77 -35.61 -7.73
CA PRO A 127 19.63 -35.61 -6.57
C PRO A 127 20.32 -34.24 -6.45
N PRO A 128 20.53 -33.71 -5.22
CA PRO A 128 21.28 -32.48 -5.05
C PRO A 128 22.68 -32.70 -5.66
N SER A 129 23.03 -31.89 -6.66
CA SER A 129 24.40 -31.89 -7.18
C SER A 129 25.33 -31.61 -6.00
N ARG A 130 26.18 -32.59 -5.71
CA ARG A 130 27.18 -32.52 -4.65
C ARG A 130 28.03 -31.28 -4.95
N ALA A 131 27.91 -30.25 -4.11
CA ALA A 131 28.80 -29.11 -4.15
C ALA A 131 30.24 -29.64 -4.02
N GLU A 132 30.99 -29.61 -5.12
CA GLU A 132 32.43 -29.86 -5.13
C GLU A 132 33.11 -28.69 -4.42
N GLY A 133 33.10 -28.76 -3.09
CA GLY A 133 34.00 -27.98 -2.25
C GLY A 133 35.42 -28.49 -2.48
N GLY A 134 36.26 -27.64 -3.06
CA GLY A 134 37.67 -27.91 -3.27
C GLY A 134 38.43 -28.17 -1.97
N GLN A 135 39.30 -29.17 -2.00
CA GLN A 135 40.51 -29.24 -1.18
C GLN A 135 41.66 -29.61 -2.12
N LYS A 136 42.38 -28.60 -2.59
CA LYS A 136 43.78 -28.73 -2.99
C LYS A 136 44.62 -28.18 -1.83
N GLU A 137 45.13 -29.06 -0.98
CA GLU A 137 46.39 -28.85 -0.27
C GLU A 137 47.11 -30.20 -0.24
N GLU A 138 47.85 -30.43 -1.32
CA GLU A 138 48.85 -31.49 -1.43
C GLU A 138 50.03 -31.10 -0.55
N LYS A 139 50.18 -31.83 0.56
CA LYS A 139 51.32 -31.76 1.45
C LYS A 139 52.17 -33.01 1.23
N GLU A 140 53.13 -32.96 0.33
CA GLU A 140 54.25 -33.91 0.33
C GLU A 140 55.59 -33.24 -0.02
N ARG A 141 56.47 -33.28 0.98
CA ARG A 141 57.95 -33.39 0.96
C ARG A 141 58.77 -32.17 0.54
#